data_AF-A0A3N5QN01-F1
#
_entry.id   AF-A0A3N5QN01-F1
#
_cell.length_a   1.000
_cell.length_b   1.000
_cell.length_c   1.000
_cell.angle_alpha   90.00
_cell.angle_beta   90.00
_cell.angle_gamma   90.00
#
_symmetry.space_group_name_H-M   'P 1'
#
loop_
_entity.id
_entity.type
_entity.pdbx_description
1 polymer ?
#
loop_
_entity_poly.entity_id
_entity_poly.type
_entity_poly.pdbx_seq_one_letter_code
_entity_poly.pdbx_strand_id
1 'polypeptide(L)'
;MKIRNVAEFDRLDARPDGTVGTAKVSYPFDLTNQTQSIDTTAQLREFPNPELTPIGSYSVAAYGWRNSQNGDSKPGNLGAYAADSNSAYPLGQARYYLSRNLSTTGTDTLDFCHVLSIAGAQFTIDFSRKGRRNNAFSAVPAAKQTPTGFPRSDFKAGDKIRVSTFGGALGYPFDRTKAYARVGQYDPAVAGAAYTDEQLEQIQVVPNPYYVSHEGIRSPYEGRLYFTRLPRKATISIYTTAGDLITTYQHDETTSQDPSTFGTYVWDLLSKNGQRAVSQMMIAKIVTPEGAQVMRKFSIVVGPARIVQE
;
A
#
# COMPACT_ATOMS: atom_id res chain seq x y z
N MET A 1 24.47 9.25 19.14
CA MET A 1 23.36 10.06 18.57
C MET A 1 22.14 9.84 19.43
N LYS A 2 21.36 10.88 19.72
CA LYS A 2 20.10 10.78 20.47
C LYS A 2 18.95 11.11 19.53
N ILE A 3 17.96 10.23 19.45
CA ILE A 3 16.78 10.43 18.60
C ILE A 3 15.54 10.49 19.48
N ARG A 4 14.70 11.49 19.23
CA ARG A 4 13.48 11.74 19.99
C ARG A 4 12.33 11.98 19.03
N ASN A 5 11.16 11.42 19.35
CA ASN A 5 9.92 11.85 18.72
C ASN A 5 9.54 13.22 19.27
N VAL A 6 9.37 14.20 18.38
CA VAL A 6 8.96 15.57 18.71
C VAL A 6 7.63 15.94 18.07
N ALA A 7 6.88 14.95 17.57
CA ALA A 7 5.60 15.17 16.93
C ALA A 7 4.54 15.64 17.95
N GLU A 8 3.86 16.71 17.56
CA GLU A 8 2.69 17.25 18.24
C GLU A 8 1.61 17.53 17.19
N PHE A 9 0.35 17.26 17.53
CA PHE A 9 -0.78 17.62 16.69
C PHE A 9 -2.01 17.96 17.53
N ASP A 10 -2.89 18.72 16.92
CA ASP A 10 -4.17 19.12 17.49
C ASP A 10 -5.21 18.03 17.18
N ARG A 11 -5.77 17.42 18.21
CA ARG A 11 -6.85 16.41 18.11
C ARG A 11 -8.17 17.07 18.48
N LEU A 12 -9.22 16.79 17.71
CA LEU A 12 -10.59 17.12 18.11
C LEU A 12 -10.99 16.27 19.32
N ASP A 13 -11.48 16.92 20.37
CA ASP A 13 -11.81 16.29 21.65
C ASP A 13 -13.27 16.58 21.98
N ALA A 14 -14.12 15.56 21.88
CA ALA A 14 -15.53 15.66 22.20
C ALA A 14 -15.70 15.76 23.72
N ARG A 15 -16.34 16.82 24.18
CA ARG A 15 -16.58 17.09 25.60
C ARG A 15 -17.95 16.56 26.03
N PRO A 16 -18.16 16.27 27.33
CA PRO A 16 -19.44 15.79 27.85
C PRO A 16 -20.62 16.75 27.62
N ASP A 17 -20.34 18.02 27.34
CA ASP A 17 -21.32 19.08 27.03
C ASP A 17 -21.78 19.09 25.55
N GLY A 18 -21.30 18.14 24.74
CA GLY A 18 -21.64 18.04 23.31
C GLY A 18 -20.82 18.95 22.39
N THR A 19 -19.88 19.73 22.93
CA THR A 19 -18.97 20.56 22.13
C THR A 19 -17.73 19.79 21.68
N VAL A 20 -17.13 20.20 20.56
CA VAL A 20 -15.85 19.66 20.09
C VAL A 20 -14.76 20.70 20.34
N GLY A 21 -13.92 20.43 21.35
CA GLY A 21 -12.72 21.22 21.61
C GLY A 21 -11.52 20.72 20.82
N THR A 22 -10.38 21.39 20.99
CA THR A 22 -9.08 20.94 20.47
C THR A 22 -8.17 20.62 21.64
N ALA A 23 -7.56 19.43 21.62
CA ALA A 23 -6.56 19.00 22.58
C ALA A 23 -5.21 18.80 21.88
N LYS A 24 -4.14 19.41 22.41
CA LYS A 24 -2.78 19.14 21.95
C LYS A 24 -2.35 17.75 22.40
N VAL A 25 -2.02 16.91 21.44
CA VAL A 25 -1.47 15.57 21.68
C VAL A 25 -0.02 15.58 21.25
N SER A 26 0.87 15.26 22.18
CA SER A 26 2.30 15.14 21.93
C SER A 26 2.79 13.78 22.40
N TYR A 27 3.71 13.17 21.65
CA TYR A 27 4.34 11.91 22.04
C TYR A 27 5.86 12.09 22.21
N PRO A 28 6.33 12.90 23.17
CA PRO A 28 7.75 13.11 23.37
C PRO A 28 8.39 11.92 24.10
N PHE A 29 9.11 11.10 23.36
CA PHE A 29 9.91 10.02 23.95
C PHE A 29 11.23 9.83 23.18
N ASP A 30 12.23 9.34 23.89
CA ASP A 30 13.52 8.98 23.31
C ASP A 30 13.41 7.58 22.70
N LEU A 31 13.85 7.44 21.45
CA LEU A 31 13.89 6.13 20.79
C LEU A 31 15.08 5.32 21.33
N THR A 32 14.88 4.02 21.52
CA THR A 32 15.95 3.09 21.89
C THR A 32 16.72 2.63 20.66
N ASN A 33 18.04 2.47 20.77
CA ASN A 33 18.83 1.94 19.67
C ASN A 33 18.63 0.42 19.54
N GLN A 34 18.34 -0.04 18.34
CA GLN A 34 18.22 -1.44 17.95
C GLN A 34 19.34 -1.80 16.99
N THR A 35 20.28 -2.61 17.47
CA THR A 35 21.31 -3.24 16.63
C THR A 35 20.70 -4.44 15.93
N GLN A 36 20.96 -4.59 14.63
CA GLN A 36 20.49 -5.71 13.83
C GLN A 36 21.66 -6.59 13.43
N SER A 37 21.45 -7.91 13.37
CA SER A 37 22.44 -8.81 12.78
C SER A 37 22.68 -8.42 11.32
N ILE A 38 23.95 -8.29 10.93
CA ILE A 38 24.31 -8.01 9.54
C ILE A 38 23.96 -9.24 8.72
N ASP A 39 22.90 -9.16 7.93
CA ASP A 39 22.52 -10.20 6.97
C ASP A 39 23.47 -10.13 5.76
N THR A 40 24.18 -11.22 5.48
CA THR A 40 25.06 -11.34 4.30
C THR A 40 24.30 -11.72 3.03
N THR A 41 22.99 -11.92 3.11
CA THR A 41 22.11 -12.31 2.00
C THR A 41 21.21 -11.16 1.51
N ALA A 42 20.12 -11.46 0.79
CA ALA A 42 19.38 -10.53 -0.09
C ALA A 42 18.83 -9.25 0.57
N GLN A 43 18.73 -9.18 1.90
CA GLN A 43 18.15 -8.04 2.61
C GLN A 43 19.10 -6.83 2.78
N LEU A 44 20.35 -6.91 2.30
CA LEU A 44 21.29 -5.78 2.27
C LEU A 44 20.74 -4.52 1.59
N ARG A 45 19.79 -4.68 0.65
CA ARG A 45 19.15 -3.56 -0.04
C ARG A 45 18.45 -2.61 0.92
N GLU A 46 17.95 -3.12 2.04
CA GLU A 46 17.16 -2.37 3.00
C GLU A 46 17.87 -2.26 4.35
N PHE A 47 19.13 -2.67 4.47
CA PHE A 47 19.82 -2.68 5.77
C PHE A 47 20.14 -1.27 6.32
N PRO A 48 19.77 -0.92 7.57
CA PRO A 48 19.09 -1.75 8.56
C PRO A 48 17.64 -2.00 8.17
N ASN A 49 17.20 -3.25 8.20
CA ASN A 49 15.88 -3.66 7.75
C ASN A 49 14.80 -2.90 8.57
N PRO A 50 13.96 -2.08 7.91
CA PRO A 50 12.93 -1.31 8.60
C PRO A 50 11.91 -2.18 9.34
N GLU A 51 11.64 -3.38 8.83
CA GLU A 51 10.69 -4.34 9.41
C GLU A 51 11.25 -4.97 10.70
N LEU A 52 12.57 -5.13 10.77
CA LEU A 52 13.27 -5.64 11.97
C LEU A 52 13.60 -4.55 12.98
N THR A 53 13.14 -3.31 12.75
CA THR A 53 13.29 -2.20 13.71
C THR A 53 11.98 -2.05 14.49
N PRO A 54 11.91 -2.50 15.76
CA PRO A 54 10.70 -2.39 16.55
C PRO A 54 10.20 -0.96 16.68
N ILE A 55 8.90 -0.84 16.89
CA ILE A 55 8.25 0.42 17.24
C ILE A 55 8.86 0.98 18.53
N GLY A 56 9.10 2.28 18.60
CA GLY A 56 9.77 2.92 19.74
C GLY A 56 11.30 2.77 19.74
N SER A 57 11.85 2.10 18.72
CA SER A 57 13.29 1.99 18.50
C SER A 57 13.73 2.61 17.18
N TYR A 58 15.05 2.75 17.02
CA TYR A 58 15.68 3.12 15.76
C TYR A 58 16.87 2.20 15.49
N SER A 59 17.17 1.97 14.23
CA SER A 59 18.43 1.32 13.84
C SER A 59 19.19 2.22 12.89
N VAL A 60 20.51 2.21 12.97
CA VAL A 60 21.38 2.97 12.07
C VAL A 60 22.53 2.11 11.61
N ALA A 61 22.84 2.20 10.31
CA ALA A 61 24.02 1.61 9.71
C ALA A 61 24.83 2.67 8.99
N ALA A 62 26.15 2.58 9.09
CA ALA A 62 27.08 3.44 8.39
C ALA A 62 27.81 2.65 7.29
N TYR A 63 27.86 3.22 6.10
CA TYR A 63 28.57 2.69 4.94
C TYR A 63 29.74 3.63 4.62
N GLY A 64 30.93 3.07 4.52
CA GLY A 64 32.13 3.86 4.25
C GLY A 64 32.45 3.95 2.77
N TRP A 65 32.98 5.10 2.38
CA TRP A 65 33.46 5.41 1.05
C TRP A 65 34.86 6.00 1.09
N ARG A 66 35.82 5.38 0.41
CA ARG A 66 37.15 5.95 0.18
C ARG A 66 37.10 6.91 -1.01
N ASN A 67 37.72 8.08 -0.89
CA ASN A 67 37.91 9.06 -1.97
C ASN A 67 36.64 9.35 -2.78
N SER A 68 35.54 9.70 -2.09
CA SER A 68 34.23 9.89 -2.73
C SER A 68 34.18 11.03 -3.76
N GLN A 69 35.10 12.00 -3.66
CA GLN A 69 35.27 13.13 -4.59
C GLN A 69 36.22 12.80 -5.76
N ASN A 70 35.96 11.71 -6.47
CA ASN A 70 36.77 11.30 -7.61
C ASN A 70 36.43 12.01 -8.94
N GLY A 71 35.49 12.96 -8.93
CA GLY A 71 35.11 13.77 -10.11
C GLY A 71 34.33 13.04 -11.20
N ASP A 72 34.17 11.72 -11.13
CA ASP A 72 33.47 10.92 -12.14
C ASP A 72 32.21 10.26 -11.58
N SER A 73 31.06 10.82 -11.98
CA SER A 73 29.72 10.38 -11.54
C SER A 73 28.93 9.73 -12.68
N LYS A 74 29.59 9.36 -13.79
CA LYS A 74 28.91 8.72 -14.92
C LYS A 74 28.51 7.28 -14.54
N PRO A 75 27.26 6.84 -14.83
CA PRO A 75 26.76 5.51 -14.47
C PRO A 75 27.69 4.33 -14.85
N GLY A 76 28.37 4.41 -15.99
CA GLY A 76 29.30 3.36 -16.45
C GLY A 76 30.62 3.28 -15.67
N ASN A 77 31.09 4.38 -15.09
CA ASN A 77 32.36 4.44 -14.35
C ASN A 77 32.14 4.27 -12.84
N LEU A 78 30.93 4.55 -12.34
CA LEU A 78 30.55 4.32 -10.95
C LEU A 78 30.71 2.85 -10.52
N GLY A 79 30.46 1.89 -11.40
CA GLY A 79 30.59 0.46 -11.09
C GLY A 79 32.03 0.02 -10.79
N ALA A 80 33.03 0.56 -11.51
CA ALA A 80 34.44 0.24 -11.31
C ALA A 80 35.00 0.87 -10.03
N TYR A 81 34.75 2.17 -9.80
CA TYR A 81 35.20 2.84 -8.57
C TYR A 81 34.46 2.33 -7.33
N ALA A 82 33.21 1.87 -7.46
CA ALA A 82 32.43 1.36 -6.34
C ALA A 82 33.00 0.06 -5.73
N ALA A 83 33.71 -0.76 -6.52
CA ALA A 83 34.38 -1.97 -6.05
C ALA A 83 35.60 -1.65 -5.18
N ASP A 84 36.35 -0.60 -5.51
CA ASP A 84 37.58 -0.21 -4.80
C ASP A 84 37.33 0.79 -3.65
N SER A 85 36.12 1.34 -3.58
CA SER A 85 35.83 2.50 -2.71
C SER A 85 34.76 2.25 -1.66
N ASN A 86 34.02 1.14 -1.65
CA ASN A 86 32.97 0.86 -0.66
C ASN A 86 33.12 -0.53 -0.06
N SER A 87 32.89 -0.65 1.24
CA SER A 87 32.88 -1.91 1.99
C SER A 87 31.78 -2.91 1.59
N ALA A 88 30.77 -2.51 0.82
CA ALA A 88 29.50 -3.19 0.50
C ALA A 88 28.62 -3.52 1.73
N TYR A 89 29.25 -3.72 2.88
CA TYR A 89 28.65 -4.00 4.17
C TYR A 89 28.70 -2.76 5.08
N PRO A 90 27.78 -2.68 6.05
CA PRO A 90 27.84 -1.65 7.08
C PRO A 90 29.11 -1.81 7.92
N LEU A 91 29.88 -0.72 8.08
CA LEU A 91 31.10 -0.68 8.90
C LEU A 91 30.81 -0.53 10.39
N GLY A 92 29.62 -0.05 10.73
CA GLY A 92 29.22 0.18 12.09
C GLY A 92 27.73 0.42 12.22
N GLN A 93 27.24 0.22 13.44
CA GLN A 93 25.85 0.43 13.83
C GLN A 93 25.77 1.37 15.02
N ALA A 94 24.57 1.90 15.27
CA ALA A 94 24.28 2.76 16.44
C ALA A 94 25.06 4.08 16.55
N ARG A 95 25.88 4.44 15.54
CA ARG A 95 26.82 5.58 15.60
C ARG A 95 26.79 6.40 14.32
N TYR A 96 27.06 7.69 14.48
CA TYR A 96 27.37 8.59 13.38
C TYR A 96 28.89 8.66 13.23
N TYR A 97 29.37 8.59 11.99
CA TYR A 97 30.79 8.66 11.65
C TYR A 97 31.01 9.92 10.85
N LEU A 98 31.98 10.73 11.27
CA LEU A 98 32.32 11.97 10.58
C LEU A 98 33.00 11.64 9.26
N SER A 99 32.60 12.35 8.20
CA SER A 99 33.21 12.29 6.88
C SER A 99 34.40 13.25 6.78
N ARG A 100 35.15 13.21 5.67
CA ARG A 100 36.41 13.97 5.45
C ARG A 100 37.54 13.60 6.40
N ASN A 101 37.50 12.42 7.00
CA ASN A 101 38.64 11.92 7.77
C ASN A 101 39.75 11.48 6.82
N LEU A 102 40.99 11.81 7.15
CA LEU A 102 42.15 11.32 6.41
C LEU A 102 42.50 9.90 6.87
N SER A 103 42.99 9.08 5.93
CA SER A 103 43.60 7.80 6.27
C SER A 103 44.83 8.00 7.15
N THR A 104 45.27 6.94 7.82
CA THR A 104 46.53 6.94 8.59
C THR A 104 47.75 7.29 7.74
N THR A 105 47.68 7.07 6.44
CA THR A 105 48.71 7.44 5.45
C THR A 105 48.58 8.87 4.93
N GLY A 106 47.50 9.58 5.25
CA GLY A 106 47.21 10.94 4.78
C GLY A 106 46.87 11.05 3.29
N THR A 107 46.86 9.94 2.56
CA THR A 107 46.68 9.91 1.10
C THR A 107 45.19 9.87 0.71
N ASP A 108 44.36 9.27 1.56
CA ASP A 108 42.97 8.98 1.24
C ASP A 108 42.02 9.67 2.18
N THR A 109 40.83 9.96 1.68
CA THR A 109 39.71 10.49 2.45
C THR A 109 38.67 9.40 2.68
N LEU A 110 38.07 9.40 3.87
CA LEU A 110 36.98 8.51 4.24
C LEU A 110 35.71 9.34 4.48
N ASP A 111 34.68 9.02 3.71
CA ASP A 111 33.36 9.63 3.77
C ASP A 111 32.30 8.57 4.08
N PHE A 112 31.16 8.97 4.63
CA PHE A 112 30.14 8.03 5.07
C PHE A 112 28.75 8.34 4.54
N CYS A 113 27.97 7.28 4.36
CA CYS A 113 26.53 7.31 4.18
C CYS A 113 25.89 6.59 5.37
N HIS A 114 25.01 7.28 6.10
CA HIS A 114 24.27 6.71 7.23
C HIS A 114 22.84 6.46 6.81
N VAL A 115 22.37 5.24 7.01
CA VAL A 115 20.96 4.92 6.85
C VAL A 115 20.34 4.67 8.21
N LEU A 116 19.30 5.45 8.48
CA LEU A 116 18.54 5.45 9.71
C LEU A 116 17.15 4.86 9.43
N SER A 117 16.82 3.77 10.09
CA SER A 117 15.50 3.13 10.03
C SER A 117 14.73 3.45 11.30
N ILE A 118 13.55 4.06 11.14
CA ILE A 118 12.64 4.40 12.24
C ILE A 118 11.22 4.13 11.77
N ALA A 119 10.49 3.31 12.52
CA ALA A 119 9.06 3.10 12.31
C ALA A 119 8.72 2.76 10.85
N GLY A 120 9.41 1.77 10.28
CA GLY A 120 9.22 1.31 8.90
C GLY A 120 9.69 2.27 7.80
N ALA A 121 10.20 3.46 8.13
CA ALA A 121 10.75 4.42 7.18
C ALA A 121 12.28 4.44 7.24
N GLN A 122 12.91 4.71 6.09
CA GLN A 122 14.36 4.94 6.00
C GLN A 122 14.68 6.39 5.66
N PHE A 123 15.57 6.97 6.45
CA PHE A 123 16.16 8.27 6.22
C PHE A 123 17.64 8.07 5.94
N THR A 124 18.16 8.72 4.90
CA THR A 124 19.57 8.62 4.54
C THR A 124 20.25 9.97 4.73
N ILE A 125 21.37 9.96 5.42
CA ILE A 125 22.31 11.07 5.51
C ILE A 125 23.53 10.66 4.69
N ASP A 126 23.61 11.15 3.46
CA ASP A 126 24.64 10.75 2.50
C ASP A 126 25.64 11.88 2.24
N PHE A 127 26.76 11.87 2.97
CA PHE A 127 27.84 12.82 2.76
C PHE A 127 28.73 12.41 1.58
N SER A 128 28.84 11.11 1.30
CA SER A 128 29.66 10.59 0.20
C SER A 128 29.06 10.87 -1.17
N ARG A 129 27.74 11.11 -1.25
CA ARG A 129 26.96 11.28 -2.51
C ARG A 129 27.01 10.02 -3.40
N LYS A 130 27.35 8.88 -2.82
CA LYS A 130 27.45 7.60 -3.53
C LYS A 130 26.40 6.60 -3.03
N GLY A 131 25.56 6.97 -2.06
CA GLY A 131 24.56 6.11 -1.43
C GLY A 131 25.17 4.95 -0.65
N ARG A 132 24.36 3.95 -0.31
CA ARG A 132 24.85 2.61 0.09
C ARG A 132 24.78 1.66 -1.10
N ARG A 133 25.73 0.73 -1.23
CA ARG A 133 25.65 -0.37 -2.21
C ARG A 133 24.75 -1.47 -1.66
N ASN A 134 23.98 -2.10 -2.54
CA ASN A 134 23.29 -3.36 -2.25
C ASN A 134 23.90 -4.51 -3.07
N ASN A 135 23.45 -5.75 -2.83
CA ASN A 135 23.92 -6.95 -3.56
C ASN A 135 23.77 -6.86 -5.09
N ALA A 136 22.94 -5.95 -5.61
CA ALA A 136 22.76 -5.70 -7.04
C ALA A 136 23.68 -4.59 -7.59
N PHE A 137 24.80 -4.30 -6.92
CA PHE A 137 25.78 -3.26 -7.30
C PHE A 137 25.17 -1.85 -7.44
N SER A 138 23.95 -1.65 -6.92
CA SER A 138 23.18 -0.42 -7.10
C SER A 138 23.25 0.45 -5.85
N ALA A 139 23.41 1.76 -6.05
CA ALA A 139 23.41 2.75 -4.98
C ALA A 139 21.97 3.11 -4.55
N VAL A 140 21.70 3.06 -3.24
CA VAL A 140 20.42 3.48 -2.65
C VAL A 140 20.69 4.55 -1.58
N PRO A 141 19.92 5.66 -1.54
CA PRO A 141 18.90 6.05 -2.52
C PRO A 141 19.54 6.40 -3.87
N ALA A 142 18.90 6.00 -4.97
CA ALA A 142 19.26 6.51 -6.29
C ALA A 142 18.90 8.00 -6.32
N ALA A 143 19.89 8.87 -6.46
CA ALA A 143 19.73 10.32 -6.31
C ALA A 143 18.59 10.85 -7.19
N LYS A 144 17.48 11.29 -6.56
CA LYS A 144 16.38 12.00 -7.25
C LYS A 144 16.50 13.53 -7.18
N GLN A 145 17.25 14.06 -6.22
CA GLN A 145 17.62 15.47 -6.15
C GLN A 145 19.05 15.59 -5.64
N THR A 146 19.88 16.25 -6.42
CA THR A 146 21.32 16.29 -6.20
C THR A 146 21.74 17.70 -5.82
N PRO A 147 22.35 17.94 -4.65
CA PRO A 147 22.87 19.26 -4.30
C PRO A 147 23.85 19.78 -5.35
N THR A 148 23.84 21.09 -5.62
CA THR A 148 24.66 21.73 -6.67
C THR A 148 26.17 21.65 -6.42
N GLY A 149 26.61 21.33 -5.19
CA GLY A 149 28.02 21.12 -4.84
C GLY A 149 28.22 20.06 -3.75
N PHE A 150 29.47 19.61 -3.59
CA PHE A 150 29.84 18.70 -2.50
C PHE A 150 29.89 19.44 -1.16
N PRO A 151 29.38 18.85 -0.07
CA PRO A 151 29.54 19.41 1.27
C PRO A 151 31.03 19.44 1.66
N ARG A 152 31.47 20.59 2.19
CA ARG A 152 32.87 20.83 2.60
C ARG A 152 33.15 20.51 4.07
N SER A 153 32.13 20.53 4.90
CA SER A 153 32.20 20.25 6.33
C SER A 153 31.01 19.40 6.77
N ASP A 154 31.26 18.45 7.66
CA ASP A 154 30.24 17.60 8.27
C ASP A 154 29.63 18.26 9.51
N PHE A 155 28.64 17.61 10.12
CA PHE A 155 27.99 18.03 11.36
C PHE A 155 28.96 18.14 12.52
N LYS A 156 28.64 19.04 13.44
CA LYS A 156 29.32 19.23 14.72
C LYS A 156 28.46 18.70 15.86
N ALA A 157 29.11 18.39 16.98
CA ALA A 157 28.39 18.01 18.19
C ALA A 157 27.41 19.13 18.60
N GLY A 158 26.14 18.77 18.78
CA GLY A 158 25.07 19.71 19.11
C GLY A 158 24.15 20.06 17.93
N ASP A 159 24.56 19.78 16.69
CA ASP A 159 23.71 19.98 15.52
C ASP A 159 22.44 19.11 15.61
N LYS A 160 21.33 19.67 15.15
CA LYS A 160 20.00 19.03 15.22
C LYS A 160 19.44 18.86 13.81
N ILE A 161 18.95 17.67 13.51
CA ILE A 161 18.29 17.34 12.25
C ILE A 161 16.85 16.97 12.58
N ARG A 162 15.91 17.54 11.84
CA ARG A 162 14.49 17.18 11.90
C ARG A 162 14.11 16.50 10.60
N VAL A 163 13.56 15.30 10.71
CA VAL A 163 12.99 14.54 9.58
C VAL A 163 11.52 14.31 9.84
N SER A 164 10.72 14.35 8.77
CA SER A 164 9.28 14.09 8.80
C SER A 164 8.91 13.22 7.61
N THR A 165 7.90 12.37 7.77
CA THR A 165 7.34 11.56 6.71
C THR A 165 5.82 11.58 6.79
N PHE A 166 5.15 11.46 5.66
CA PHE A 166 3.71 11.25 5.57
C PHE A 166 3.47 9.75 5.39
N GLY A 167 2.83 9.09 6.36
CA GLY A 167 2.37 7.69 6.20
C GLY A 167 3.38 6.55 6.48
N GLY A 168 4.54 6.81 7.07
CA GLY A 168 5.35 5.76 7.74
C GLY A 168 4.78 5.42 9.13
N ALA A 169 5.28 4.40 9.85
CA ALA A 169 4.75 4.01 11.17
C ALA A 169 4.92 5.05 12.31
N LEU A 170 5.36 6.27 11.97
CA LEU A 170 5.04 7.50 12.71
C LEU A 170 3.53 7.85 12.69
N GLY A 171 2.74 7.20 11.83
CA GLY A 171 1.29 7.36 11.69
C GLY A 171 0.44 6.25 12.32
N TYR A 172 1.05 5.23 12.94
CA TYR A 172 0.34 4.40 13.92
C TYR A 172 0.55 5.06 15.29
N PRO A 173 -0.44 5.76 15.87
CA PRO A 173 -0.28 6.39 17.16
C PRO A 173 -0.14 5.31 18.23
N PHE A 174 1.05 5.23 18.83
CA PHE A 174 1.38 4.43 20.02
C PHE A 174 0.25 4.35 21.04
N ASP A 175 0.23 3.23 21.76
CA ASP A 175 -0.73 2.75 22.77
C ASP A 175 -2.23 2.98 22.45
N ARG A 176 -2.98 1.87 22.39
CA ARG A 176 -4.38 1.79 21.90
C ARG A 176 -4.58 1.98 20.39
N THR A 177 -3.55 1.80 19.57
CA THR A 177 -3.74 1.82 18.12
C THR A 177 -4.64 0.68 17.66
N LYS A 178 -5.74 1.01 16.98
CA LYS A 178 -6.61 0.03 16.35
C LYS A 178 -6.18 -0.10 14.89
N ALA A 179 -5.60 -1.24 14.54
CA ALA A 179 -5.40 -1.61 13.14
C ALA A 179 -6.72 -2.13 12.57
N TYR A 180 -7.21 -1.51 11.51
CA TYR A 180 -8.36 -2.00 10.78
C TYR A 180 -7.86 -2.97 9.71
N ALA A 181 -7.85 -4.25 10.04
CA ALA A 181 -7.65 -5.29 9.04
C ALA A 181 -8.95 -5.44 8.24
N ARG A 182 -8.95 -4.99 6.98
CA ARG A 182 -9.98 -5.38 6.02
C ARG A 182 -9.61 -6.76 5.51
N VAL A 183 -10.36 -7.79 5.91
CA VAL A 183 -10.34 -9.06 5.18
C VAL A 183 -10.94 -8.76 3.81
N GLY A 184 -10.08 -8.60 2.81
CA GLY A 184 -10.49 -8.51 1.42
C GLY A 184 -11.19 -9.80 1.01
N GLN A 185 -12.02 -9.72 -0.01
CA GLN A 185 -12.51 -10.93 -0.67
C GLN A 185 -11.30 -11.75 -1.14
N TYR A 186 -11.32 -13.07 -0.90
CA TYR A 186 -10.28 -13.96 -1.39
C TYR A 186 -10.22 -13.87 -2.93
N ASP A 187 -9.08 -13.42 -3.44
CA ASP A 187 -8.80 -13.35 -4.87
C ASP A 187 -7.53 -14.15 -5.20
N PRO A 188 -7.66 -15.39 -5.70
CA PRO A 188 -6.53 -16.23 -6.09
C PRO A 188 -5.69 -15.60 -7.22
N ALA A 189 -6.26 -14.69 -8.02
CA ALA A 189 -5.53 -14.01 -9.09
C ALA A 189 -4.41 -13.10 -8.54
N VAL A 190 -4.54 -12.58 -7.31
CA VAL A 190 -3.46 -11.82 -6.64
C VAL A 190 -2.23 -12.70 -6.39
N ALA A 191 -2.44 -13.99 -6.12
CA ALA A 191 -1.38 -14.98 -5.92
C ALA A 191 -0.92 -15.65 -7.24
N GLY A 192 -1.42 -15.19 -8.39
CA GLY A 192 -1.13 -15.80 -9.70
C GLY A 192 -1.79 -17.17 -9.91
N ALA A 193 -2.79 -17.52 -9.10
CA ALA A 193 -3.58 -18.73 -9.26
C ALA A 193 -4.89 -18.43 -10.01
N ALA A 194 -5.34 -19.37 -10.83
CA ALA A 194 -6.65 -19.28 -11.48
C ALA A 194 -7.78 -19.57 -10.49
N TYR A 195 -8.95 -18.99 -10.73
CA TYR A 195 -10.17 -19.40 -10.03
C TYR A 195 -10.51 -20.84 -10.39
N THR A 196 -10.99 -21.60 -9.41
CA THR A 196 -11.60 -22.92 -9.60
C THR A 196 -13.13 -22.77 -9.58
N ASP A 197 -13.84 -23.74 -10.17
CA ASP A 197 -15.30 -23.74 -10.20
C ASP A 197 -15.88 -23.75 -8.76
N GLU A 198 -15.24 -24.48 -7.85
CA GLU A 198 -15.63 -24.54 -6.43
C GLU A 198 -15.48 -23.18 -5.74
N GLN A 199 -14.45 -22.40 -6.07
CA GLN A 199 -14.25 -21.06 -5.50
C GLN A 199 -15.28 -20.05 -6.00
N LEU A 200 -15.82 -20.24 -7.21
CA LEU A 200 -16.91 -19.42 -7.72
C LEU A 200 -18.24 -19.74 -7.02
N GLU A 201 -18.31 -20.81 -6.22
CA GLU A 201 -19.55 -21.16 -5.54
C GLU A 201 -20.00 -20.12 -4.49
N GLN A 202 -19.09 -19.30 -4.00
CA GLN A 202 -19.41 -18.23 -3.06
C GLN A 202 -20.22 -17.06 -3.68
N ILE A 203 -20.30 -16.98 -5.01
CA ILE A 203 -21.04 -15.92 -5.70
C ILE A 203 -22.52 -16.04 -5.35
N GLN A 204 -23.12 -14.93 -4.92
CA GLN A 204 -24.53 -14.87 -4.53
C GLN A 204 -25.26 -13.76 -5.27
N VAL A 205 -26.50 -14.05 -5.65
CA VAL A 205 -27.45 -13.08 -6.21
C VAL A 205 -28.43 -12.70 -5.11
N VAL A 206 -28.46 -11.43 -4.72
CA VAL A 206 -29.19 -10.93 -3.56
C VAL A 206 -29.97 -9.66 -3.93
N PRO A 207 -31.23 -9.50 -3.48
CA PRO A 207 -32.05 -10.51 -2.81
C PRO A 207 -32.58 -11.56 -3.80
N ASN A 208 -32.77 -12.79 -3.33
CA ASN A 208 -33.31 -13.89 -4.12
C ASN A 208 -34.30 -14.70 -3.24
N PRO A 209 -35.61 -14.71 -3.55
CA PRO A 209 -36.25 -14.02 -4.68
C PRO A 209 -36.28 -12.49 -4.51
N TYR A 210 -36.21 -11.77 -5.63
CA TYR A 210 -36.34 -10.31 -5.69
C TYR A 210 -37.81 -9.92 -5.81
N TYR A 211 -38.37 -9.26 -4.80
CA TYR A 211 -39.75 -8.76 -4.84
C TYR A 211 -39.79 -7.29 -5.28
N VAL A 212 -40.35 -7.01 -6.45
CA VAL A 212 -40.58 -5.65 -6.97
C VAL A 212 -41.86 -5.05 -6.35
N SER A 213 -41.97 -5.05 -5.01
CA SER A 213 -43.14 -4.53 -4.29
C SER A 213 -42.84 -3.97 -2.89
N HIS A 214 -41.58 -3.65 -2.59
CA HIS A 214 -41.23 -3.19 -1.24
C HIS A 214 -41.84 -1.79 -0.95
N GLU A 215 -42.47 -1.63 0.21
CA GLU A 215 -43.11 -0.37 0.69
C GLU A 215 -42.13 0.83 0.78
N GLY A 216 -40.83 0.58 0.62
CA GLY A 216 -39.76 1.58 0.69
C GLY A 216 -39.23 2.06 -0.67
N ILE A 217 -39.74 1.53 -1.79
CA ILE A 217 -39.31 1.92 -3.14
C ILE A 217 -40.08 3.20 -3.53
N ARG A 218 -39.40 4.34 -3.54
CA ARG A 218 -39.96 5.67 -3.84
C ARG A 218 -40.09 5.92 -5.34
N SER A 219 -39.44 5.11 -6.18
CA SER A 219 -39.45 5.26 -7.63
C SER A 219 -39.45 3.92 -8.36
N PRO A 220 -40.17 3.76 -9.49
CA PRO A 220 -40.07 2.58 -10.34
C PRO A 220 -38.63 2.22 -10.74
N TYR A 221 -37.71 3.20 -10.75
CA TYR A 221 -36.30 3.04 -11.14
C TYR A 221 -35.36 2.55 -10.02
N GLU A 222 -35.86 2.27 -8.82
CA GLU A 222 -35.03 1.90 -7.67
C GLU A 222 -34.71 0.40 -7.57
N GLY A 223 -35.19 -0.41 -8.53
CA GLY A 223 -34.97 -1.85 -8.53
C GLY A 223 -33.50 -2.21 -8.71
N ARG A 224 -32.85 -2.76 -7.68
CA ARG A 224 -31.43 -3.14 -7.71
C ARG A 224 -31.24 -4.57 -7.25
N LEU A 225 -30.69 -5.42 -8.12
CA LEU A 225 -30.25 -6.77 -7.81
C LEU A 225 -28.73 -6.80 -7.74
N TYR A 226 -28.19 -7.44 -6.71
CA TYR A 226 -26.76 -7.45 -6.43
C TYR A 226 -26.18 -8.83 -6.71
N PHE A 227 -25.18 -8.87 -7.58
CA PHE A 227 -24.24 -9.98 -7.68
C PHE A 227 -23.07 -9.67 -6.77
N THR A 228 -22.85 -10.51 -5.76
CA THR A 228 -21.84 -10.28 -4.72
C THR A 228 -20.77 -11.37 -4.77
N ARG A 229 -19.58 -11.03 -4.26
CA ARG A 229 -18.39 -11.90 -4.24
C ARG A 229 -17.91 -12.30 -5.63
N LEU A 230 -17.97 -11.36 -6.57
CA LEU A 230 -17.47 -11.56 -7.93
C LEU A 230 -15.93 -11.54 -7.97
N PRO A 231 -15.31 -12.37 -8.84
CA PRO A 231 -13.89 -12.25 -9.17
C PRO A 231 -13.54 -10.86 -9.72
N ARG A 232 -12.27 -10.44 -9.66
CA ARG A 232 -11.84 -9.14 -10.21
C ARG A 232 -12.15 -8.93 -11.69
N LYS A 233 -12.17 -10.02 -12.45
CA LYS A 233 -12.56 -10.06 -13.87
C LYS A 233 -13.54 -11.18 -14.10
N ALA A 234 -14.73 -10.87 -14.59
CA ALA A 234 -15.75 -11.87 -14.91
C ALA A 234 -16.75 -11.35 -15.96
N THR A 235 -17.23 -12.25 -16.80
CA THR A 235 -18.37 -12.02 -17.67
C THR A 235 -19.62 -12.59 -17.01
N ILE A 236 -20.65 -11.77 -16.83
CA ILE A 236 -21.94 -12.16 -16.28
C ILE A 236 -22.96 -12.11 -17.40
N SER A 237 -23.60 -13.24 -17.69
CA SER A 237 -24.67 -13.35 -18.70
C SER A 237 -25.94 -13.84 -18.04
N ILE A 238 -27.03 -13.08 -18.20
CA ILE A 238 -28.33 -13.40 -17.59
C ILE A 238 -29.27 -13.96 -18.66
N TYR A 239 -29.84 -15.12 -18.37
CA TYR A 239 -30.72 -15.86 -19.26
C TYR A 239 -32.11 -16.09 -18.65
N THR A 240 -33.12 -16.21 -19.52
CA THR A 240 -34.42 -16.82 -19.16
C THR A 240 -34.26 -18.32 -18.94
N THR A 241 -35.25 -18.97 -18.34
CA THR A 241 -35.30 -20.46 -18.29
C THR A 241 -35.40 -21.11 -19.67
N ALA A 242 -35.84 -20.37 -20.69
CA ALA A 242 -35.88 -20.83 -22.07
C ALA A 242 -34.50 -20.71 -22.78
N GLY A 243 -33.52 -20.06 -22.16
CA GLY A 243 -32.18 -19.87 -22.71
C GLY A 243 -31.98 -18.56 -23.47
N ASP A 244 -32.96 -17.64 -23.45
CA ASP A 244 -32.83 -16.34 -24.10
C ASP A 244 -31.92 -15.41 -23.30
N LEU A 245 -30.97 -14.77 -23.98
CA LEU A 245 -30.05 -13.81 -23.36
C LEU A 245 -30.76 -12.47 -23.13
N ILE A 246 -30.77 -12.01 -21.88
CA ILE A 246 -31.42 -10.75 -21.50
C ILE A 246 -30.41 -9.62 -21.46
N THR A 247 -29.27 -9.86 -20.83
CA THR A 247 -28.18 -8.90 -20.74
C THR A 247 -26.85 -9.59 -20.44
N THR A 248 -25.77 -8.89 -20.77
CA THR A 248 -24.40 -9.29 -20.46
C THR A 248 -23.66 -8.11 -19.86
N TYR A 249 -22.93 -8.37 -18.78
CA TYR A 249 -22.08 -7.39 -18.11
C TYR A 249 -20.64 -7.90 -18.02
N GLN A 250 -19.69 -7.02 -18.30
CA GLN A 250 -18.26 -7.29 -18.15
C GLN A 250 -17.78 -6.60 -16.87
N HIS A 251 -17.47 -7.41 -15.87
CA HIS A 251 -16.92 -6.95 -14.60
C HIS A 251 -15.40 -6.87 -14.70
N ASP A 252 -14.83 -5.68 -14.50
CA ASP A 252 -13.38 -5.47 -14.45
C ASP A 252 -13.01 -4.41 -13.39
N GLU A 253 -12.40 -4.88 -12.30
CA GLU A 253 -11.94 -4.05 -11.19
C GLU A 253 -10.61 -3.34 -11.45
N THR A 254 -9.88 -3.70 -12.52
CA THR A 254 -8.64 -3.00 -12.89
C THR A 254 -8.91 -1.66 -13.55
N THR A 255 -10.09 -1.50 -14.16
CA THR A 255 -10.50 -0.30 -14.87
C THR A 255 -11.43 0.59 -14.04
N SER A 256 -12.12 0.01 -13.05
CA SER A 256 -13.11 0.70 -12.21
C SER A 256 -12.44 1.39 -11.02
N GLN A 257 -12.51 2.72 -10.95
CA GLN A 257 -11.94 3.51 -9.84
C GLN A 257 -12.88 3.68 -8.62
N ASP A 258 -14.12 3.16 -8.69
CA ASP A 258 -15.08 3.24 -7.60
C ASP A 258 -14.92 2.05 -6.63
N PRO A 259 -14.60 2.30 -5.34
CA PRO A 259 -14.50 1.24 -4.36
C PRO A 259 -15.81 0.46 -4.10
N SER A 260 -16.96 1.03 -4.47
CA SER A 260 -18.28 0.42 -4.28
C SER A 260 -18.57 -0.71 -5.28
N THR A 261 -17.84 -0.76 -6.40
CA THR A 261 -17.99 -1.80 -7.43
C THR A 261 -17.03 -2.99 -7.23
N PHE A 262 -16.18 -2.97 -6.20
CA PHE A 262 -15.31 -4.12 -5.91
C PHE A 262 -16.14 -5.34 -5.48
N GLY A 263 -15.92 -6.47 -6.14
CA GLY A 263 -16.58 -7.74 -5.92
C GLY A 263 -18.09 -7.72 -6.15
N THR A 264 -18.63 -6.65 -6.74
CA THR A 264 -20.08 -6.43 -6.80
C THR A 264 -20.53 -5.87 -8.15
N TYR A 265 -21.59 -6.45 -8.70
CA TYR A 265 -22.32 -5.89 -9.85
C TYR A 265 -23.76 -5.62 -9.45
N VAL A 266 -24.25 -4.42 -9.74
CA VAL A 266 -25.63 -4.00 -9.49
C VAL A 266 -26.37 -4.00 -10.82
N TRP A 267 -27.36 -4.88 -10.94
CA TRP A 267 -28.26 -4.92 -12.09
C TRP A 267 -29.54 -4.15 -11.78
N ASP A 268 -29.93 -3.27 -12.70
CA ASP A 268 -31.11 -2.41 -12.66
C ASP A 268 -32.39 -3.10 -13.16
N LEU A 269 -32.33 -4.41 -13.39
CA LEU A 269 -33.41 -5.24 -13.91
C LEU A 269 -33.84 -4.89 -15.34
N LEU A 270 -32.98 -4.19 -16.10
CA LEU A 270 -33.24 -3.87 -17.49
C LEU A 270 -32.54 -4.88 -18.42
N SER A 271 -33.25 -5.28 -19.48
CA SER A 271 -32.66 -6.00 -20.59
C SER A 271 -31.80 -5.06 -21.44
N LYS A 272 -31.03 -5.64 -22.37
CA LYS A 272 -30.24 -4.88 -23.35
C LYS A 272 -31.08 -3.87 -24.15
N ASN A 273 -32.38 -4.13 -24.32
CA ASN A 273 -33.30 -3.26 -25.06
C ASN A 273 -34.03 -2.25 -24.14
N GLY A 274 -33.61 -2.11 -22.89
CA GLY A 274 -34.25 -1.22 -21.91
C GLY A 274 -35.60 -1.72 -21.40
N GLN A 275 -35.98 -2.96 -21.70
CA GLN A 275 -37.21 -3.56 -21.21
C GLN A 275 -36.99 -4.11 -19.80
N ARG A 276 -37.91 -3.84 -18.90
CA ARG A 276 -37.83 -4.33 -17.52
C ARG A 276 -38.09 -5.84 -17.46
N ALA A 277 -37.31 -6.53 -16.65
CA ALA A 277 -37.52 -7.94 -16.35
C ALA A 277 -38.88 -8.16 -15.65
N VAL A 278 -39.65 -9.11 -16.16
CA VAL A 278 -40.94 -9.54 -15.61
C VAL A 278 -40.77 -10.62 -14.54
N SER A 279 -41.86 -10.98 -13.86
CA SER A 279 -41.88 -12.08 -12.89
C SER A 279 -41.51 -13.40 -13.57
N GLN A 280 -40.30 -13.90 -13.31
CA GLN A 280 -39.82 -15.17 -13.84
C GLN A 280 -38.62 -15.70 -13.06
N MET A 281 -38.33 -16.99 -13.23
CA MET A 281 -37.05 -17.58 -12.85
C MET A 281 -36.00 -17.29 -13.91
N MET A 282 -34.76 -17.12 -13.48
CA MET A 282 -33.65 -16.70 -14.33
C MET A 282 -32.36 -17.43 -13.93
N ILE A 283 -31.42 -17.49 -14.87
CA ILE A 283 -30.12 -18.12 -14.66
C ILE A 283 -29.03 -17.11 -15.03
N ALA A 284 -28.15 -16.80 -14.09
CA ALA A 284 -26.92 -16.08 -14.37
C ALA A 284 -25.77 -17.06 -14.56
N LYS A 285 -25.10 -16.96 -15.71
CA LYS A 285 -23.82 -17.61 -15.98
C LYS A 285 -22.71 -16.60 -15.69
N ILE A 286 -21.81 -16.96 -14.79
CA ILE A 286 -20.62 -16.15 -14.48
C ILE A 286 -19.40 -16.93 -14.95
N VAL A 287 -18.55 -16.29 -15.75
CA VAL A 287 -17.34 -16.90 -16.34
C VAL A 287 -16.13 -16.02 -16.08
N THR A 288 -15.05 -16.58 -15.57
CA THR A 288 -13.76 -15.88 -15.44
C THR A 288 -12.96 -15.97 -16.75
N PRO A 289 -12.07 -15.03 -17.06
CA PRO A 289 -11.19 -15.10 -18.23
C PRO A 289 -10.41 -16.41 -18.36
N GLU A 290 -10.10 -17.04 -17.24
CA GLU A 290 -9.33 -18.29 -17.15
C GLU A 290 -10.17 -19.56 -17.41
N GLY A 291 -11.49 -19.40 -17.61
CA GLY A 291 -12.39 -20.49 -18.00
C GLY A 291 -13.24 -21.10 -16.89
N ALA A 292 -12.96 -20.80 -15.61
CA ALA A 292 -13.83 -21.22 -14.52
C ALA A 292 -15.22 -20.58 -14.65
N GLN A 293 -16.26 -21.34 -14.33
CA GLN A 293 -17.63 -20.90 -14.52
C GLN A 293 -18.57 -21.38 -13.41
N VAL A 294 -19.59 -20.58 -13.14
CA VAL A 294 -20.65 -20.95 -12.19
C VAL A 294 -22.01 -20.46 -12.69
N MET A 295 -23.04 -21.26 -12.40
CA MET A 295 -24.43 -20.93 -12.71
C MET A 295 -25.18 -20.58 -11.43
N ARG A 296 -25.92 -19.46 -11.42
CA ARG A 296 -26.74 -19.03 -10.30
C ARG A 296 -28.19 -18.87 -10.72
N LYS A 297 -29.07 -19.62 -10.06
CA LYS A 297 -30.52 -19.54 -10.26
C LYS A 297 -31.07 -18.48 -9.31
N PHE A 298 -31.88 -17.58 -9.84
CA PHE A 298 -32.56 -16.57 -9.05
C PHE A 298 -33.94 -16.27 -9.63
N SER A 299 -34.81 -15.65 -8.85
CA SER A 299 -36.19 -15.36 -9.26
C SER A 299 -36.53 -13.90 -9.02
N ILE A 300 -37.28 -13.32 -9.95
CA ILE A 300 -37.88 -11.99 -9.80
C ILE A 300 -39.38 -12.19 -9.69
N VAL A 301 -40.00 -11.51 -8.72
CA VAL A 301 -41.44 -11.48 -8.51
C VAL A 301 -41.89 -10.02 -8.51
N VAL A 302 -42.57 -9.62 -9.57
CA VAL A 302 -43.20 -8.31 -9.70
C VAL A 302 -44.60 -8.37 -9.08
N GLY A 303 -44.87 -7.48 -8.12
CA GLY A 303 -46.17 -7.37 -7.48
C GLY A 303 -47.26 -6.87 -8.46
N PRO A 304 -48.55 -6.96 -8.07
CA PRO A 304 -49.64 -6.46 -8.90
C PRO A 304 -49.44 -4.97 -9.19
N ALA A 305 -49.63 -4.57 -10.45
CA ALA A 305 -49.61 -3.17 -10.85
C ALA A 305 -50.66 -2.39 -10.05
N ARG A 306 -50.26 -1.27 -9.43
CA ARG A 306 -51.21 -0.35 -8.81
C ARG A 306 -52.01 0.31 -9.93
N ILE A 307 -53.27 -0.08 -10.12
CA ILE A 307 -54.21 0.73 -10.90
C ILE A 307 -54.47 1.97 -10.06
N VAL A 308 -53.91 3.10 -10.47
CA VAL A 308 -54.30 4.41 -9.92
C VAL A 308 -55.63 4.72 -10.57
N GLN A 309 -56.72 4.66 -9.81
CA GLN A 309 -57.98 5.26 -10.25
C GLN A 309 -57.75 6.77 -10.35
N GLU A 310 -58.08 7.33 -11.52
CA GLU A 310 -58.05 8.76 -11.82
C GLU A 310 -58.85 9.59 -10.82
#